data_AF-A0A8I2YV17-F1
#
_entry.id   AF-A0A8I2YV17-F1
#
_cell.length_a   1.000
_cell.length_b   1.000
_cell.length_c   1.000
_cell.angle_alpha   90.00
_cell.angle_beta   90.00
_cell.angle_gamma   90.00
#
_symmetry.space_group_name_H-M   'P 1'
#
loop_
_entity.id
_entity.type
_entity.pdbx_description
1 polymer ?
#
loop_
_entity_poly.entity_id
_entity_poly.type
_entity_poly.pdbx_seq_one_letter_code
_entity_poly.pdbx_strand_id
1 'polypeptide(L)'
;MRVDSDDTFPSQTTQCSVEANVKRKAIECRAIGHRVDTNEFEPSSPEIRKGVSHKNRFIRLRRHAHLRQHHQDKILGFTFVPPESVFEVEEDEAKAGTPETHSQETDDPPLETSRSREAEIAESIRKLRELEKDRPLWEAERKKREAHERAEEEERLAKAERRRREEEEELRQQREAAEQEKRLVQEEAERRAREEELRQRKNRQRQQRQRWESGPWTTHRALERYRMLSDEFDTAKFTPGQSDVDWSAVETFFATVKPHMRLQDYKEFVEKSHRRFHPDRWRARKIWAAVTDEVERGYLEVAANTVAQALTPIWRVAKEK
;
A
#
# COMPACT_ATOMS: atom_id res chain seq x y z
N MET A 1 31.02 51.76 -30.46
CA MET A 1 31.14 50.76 -31.55
C MET A 1 32.23 49.76 -31.16
N ARG A 2 31.84 48.66 -30.51
CA ARG A 2 32.62 47.44 -30.40
C ARG A 2 31.62 46.31 -30.54
N VAL A 3 31.86 45.50 -31.57
CA VAL A 3 31.02 44.41 -32.03
C VAL A 3 31.84 43.18 -31.71
N ASP A 4 31.51 42.51 -30.61
CA ASP A 4 32.11 41.23 -30.27
C ASP A 4 31.12 40.15 -30.69
N SER A 5 31.44 39.52 -31.82
CA SER A 5 30.75 38.38 -32.42
C SER A 5 31.59 37.15 -32.14
N ASP A 6 31.09 36.23 -31.30
CA ASP A 6 31.66 34.89 -31.14
C ASP A 6 30.52 33.89 -30.88
N ASP A 7 29.74 33.60 -31.92
CA ASP A 7 28.86 32.43 -32.00
C ASP A 7 29.67 31.23 -32.51
N THR A 8 30.32 30.51 -31.59
CA THR A 8 30.91 29.19 -31.86
C THR A 8 30.04 28.11 -31.23
N PHE A 9 29.10 27.56 -32.00
CA PHE A 9 28.33 26.38 -31.61
C PHE A 9 29.11 25.10 -31.99
N PRO A 10 29.48 24.23 -31.04
CA PRO A 10 30.06 22.94 -31.37
C PRO A 10 28.96 21.99 -31.90
N SER A 11 29.15 21.55 -33.15
CA SER A 11 28.37 20.48 -33.77
C SER A 11 28.55 19.18 -32.99
N GLN A 12 27.51 18.73 -32.30
CA GLN A 12 27.48 17.38 -31.74
C GLN A 12 27.15 16.38 -32.85
N THR A 13 28.20 15.71 -33.33
CA THR A 13 28.10 14.50 -34.15
C THR A 13 27.81 13.31 -33.24
N THR A 14 26.54 12.94 -33.08
CA THR A 14 26.17 11.66 -32.47
C THR A 14 26.38 10.54 -33.49
N GLN A 15 27.50 9.83 -33.32
CA GLN A 15 27.81 8.57 -33.97
C GLN A 15 26.72 7.53 -33.68
N CYS A 16 26.07 7.05 -34.74
CA CYS A 16 25.36 5.78 -34.75
C CYS A 16 26.35 4.63 -34.48
N SER A 17 26.31 4.06 -33.28
CA SER A 17 26.91 2.75 -33.02
C SER A 17 25.92 1.67 -33.40
N VAL A 18 26.04 1.19 -34.64
CA VAL A 18 25.52 -0.11 -35.07
C VAL A 18 26.65 -1.10 -34.81
N GLU A 19 26.56 -1.94 -33.78
CA GLU A 19 27.13 -3.30 -33.83
C GLU A 19 26.81 -4.13 -32.57
N ALA A 20 26.33 -5.35 -32.86
CA ALA A 20 26.54 -6.60 -32.13
C ALA A 20 25.98 -6.77 -30.70
N ASN A 21 24.93 -7.60 -30.59
CA ASN A 21 25.18 -9.01 -30.25
C ASN A 21 23.94 -9.90 -30.43
N VAL A 22 23.97 -10.63 -31.54
CA VAL A 22 23.27 -11.89 -31.72
C VAL A 22 23.89 -12.91 -30.78
N LYS A 23 23.16 -13.39 -29.76
CA LYS A 23 23.29 -14.74 -29.19
C LYS A 23 22.30 -15.01 -28.04
N ARG A 24 21.52 -16.09 -28.24
CA ARG A 24 20.97 -17.02 -27.24
C ARG A 24 19.72 -16.55 -26.46
N LYS A 25 18.57 -17.11 -26.79
CA LYS A 25 18.12 -18.41 -26.25
C LYS A 25 16.86 -18.86 -26.99
N ALA A 26 16.95 -20.06 -27.55
CA ALA A 26 15.81 -20.82 -28.04
C ALA A 26 14.83 -21.01 -26.88
N ILE A 27 13.65 -20.41 -26.99
CA ILE A 27 12.49 -20.83 -26.21
C ILE A 27 11.80 -21.88 -27.08
N GLU A 28 12.02 -23.10 -26.63
CA GLU A 28 11.36 -24.34 -26.98
C GLU A 28 9.84 -24.12 -27.17
N CYS A 29 9.40 -24.07 -28.42
CA CYS A 29 7.99 -24.16 -28.80
C CYS A 29 7.49 -25.56 -28.43
N ARG A 30 6.91 -25.69 -27.24
CA ARG A 30 6.19 -26.89 -26.84
C ARG A 30 4.93 -26.99 -27.70
N ALA A 31 4.99 -27.87 -28.69
CA ALA A 31 3.87 -28.28 -29.52
C ALA A 31 2.75 -28.82 -28.61
N ILE A 32 1.67 -28.05 -28.46
CA ILE A 32 0.39 -28.56 -28.00
C ILE A 32 -0.27 -29.16 -29.24
N GLY A 33 -0.15 -30.49 -29.36
CA GLY A 33 -0.83 -31.25 -30.39
C GLY A 33 -2.34 -31.05 -30.29
N HIS A 34 -2.91 -30.56 -31.38
CA HIS A 34 -4.32 -30.71 -31.69
C HIS A 34 -4.64 -32.20 -31.79
N ARG A 35 -5.27 -32.75 -30.75
CA ARG A 35 -5.98 -34.02 -30.85
C ARG A 35 -7.41 -33.72 -31.27
N VAL A 36 -7.69 -33.96 -32.54
CA VAL A 36 -9.05 -34.00 -33.10
C VAL A 36 -9.59 -35.38 -32.76
N ASP A 37 -10.28 -35.52 -31.64
CA ASP A 37 -11.15 -36.67 -31.41
C ASP A 37 -12.50 -36.34 -32.06
N THR A 38 -12.67 -36.79 -33.30
CA THR A 38 -13.98 -37.00 -33.92
C THR A 38 -14.68 -38.12 -33.14
N ASN A 39 -15.49 -37.76 -32.15
CA ASN A 39 -16.49 -38.66 -31.62
C ASN A 39 -17.85 -38.19 -32.12
N GLU A 40 -18.36 -38.96 -33.07
CA GLU A 40 -19.77 -39.08 -33.41
C GLU A 40 -20.57 -39.23 -32.12
N PHE A 41 -21.37 -38.22 -31.78
CA PHE A 41 -22.38 -38.35 -30.75
C PHE A 41 -23.70 -37.87 -31.32
N GLU A 42 -24.60 -38.84 -31.49
CA GLU A 42 -25.95 -38.68 -32.00
C GLU A 42 -26.75 -37.64 -31.21
N PRO A 43 -27.63 -36.86 -31.87
CA PRO A 43 -28.52 -35.93 -31.17
C PRO A 43 -29.74 -36.69 -30.63
N SER A 44 -29.63 -37.25 -29.41
CA SER A 44 -30.82 -37.61 -28.64
C SER A 44 -31.36 -36.35 -27.94
N SER A 45 -32.52 -35.88 -28.38
CA SER A 45 -33.35 -34.89 -27.67
C SER A 45 -33.45 -35.17 -26.17
N PRO A 46 -33.46 -34.10 -25.35
CA PRO A 46 -34.45 -34.07 -24.28
C PRO A 46 -35.15 -32.72 -24.14
N GLU A 47 -36.46 -32.81 -24.19
CA GLU A 47 -37.42 -32.21 -23.26
C GLU A 47 -37.09 -30.85 -22.63
N ILE A 48 -37.90 -29.89 -23.08
CA ILE A 48 -38.43 -28.73 -22.38
C ILE A 48 -38.42 -28.91 -20.84
N ARG A 49 -37.38 -28.37 -20.18
CA ARG A 49 -37.44 -28.07 -18.74
C ARG A 49 -37.61 -26.58 -18.51
N LYS A 50 -38.77 -26.29 -17.93
CA LYS A 50 -39.30 -24.98 -17.54
C LYS A 50 -38.31 -24.20 -16.67
N GLY A 51 -38.30 -22.90 -16.88
CA GLY A 51 -37.36 -21.96 -16.29
C GLY A 51 -37.35 -21.98 -14.76
N VAL A 52 -36.13 -21.98 -14.21
CA VAL A 52 -35.87 -21.67 -12.81
C VAL A 52 -35.13 -20.33 -12.76
N SER A 53 -35.84 -19.37 -12.21
CA SER A 53 -35.50 -17.99 -11.91
C SER A 53 -34.08 -17.80 -11.35
N HIS A 54 -33.20 -17.19 -12.15
CA HIS A 54 -31.84 -16.79 -11.76
C HIS A 54 -31.78 -15.47 -10.97
N LYS A 55 -32.83 -15.13 -10.20
CA LYS A 55 -32.88 -13.84 -9.47
C LYS A 55 -32.31 -13.86 -8.04
N ASN A 56 -31.80 -14.98 -7.53
CA ASN A 56 -31.41 -15.10 -6.11
C ASN A 56 -29.94 -15.48 -5.82
N ARG A 57 -28.98 -15.07 -6.66
CA ARG A 57 -27.54 -15.24 -6.34
C ARG A 57 -26.80 -13.97 -5.87
N PHE A 58 -27.42 -12.78 -5.96
CA PHE A 58 -26.72 -11.52 -5.64
C PHE A 58 -26.89 -11.00 -4.19
N ILE A 59 -27.61 -11.71 -3.32
CA ILE A 59 -27.83 -11.26 -1.92
C ILE A 59 -26.92 -11.97 -0.90
N ARG A 60 -26.20 -13.04 -1.27
CA ARG A 60 -25.40 -13.80 -0.29
C ARG A 60 -23.95 -13.34 -0.07
N LEU A 61 -23.37 -12.49 -0.91
CA LEU A 61 -22.01 -11.97 -0.69
C LEU A 61 -21.93 -10.63 0.06
N ARG A 62 -23.07 -9.99 0.39
CA ARG A 62 -23.08 -8.73 1.15
C ARG A 62 -23.27 -8.90 2.67
N ARG A 63 -23.55 -10.12 3.15
CA ARG A 63 -23.69 -10.40 4.59
C ARG A 63 -22.40 -10.77 5.32
N HIS A 64 -21.30 -11.02 4.62
CA HIS A 64 -20.02 -11.37 5.27
C HIS A 64 -19.11 -10.16 5.58
N ALA A 65 -19.44 -8.96 5.13
CA ALA A 65 -18.64 -7.76 5.40
C ALA A 65 -19.03 -7.02 6.70
N HIS A 66 -20.25 -7.23 7.23
CA HIS A 66 -20.68 -6.57 8.48
C HIS A 66 -20.42 -7.37 9.76
N LEU A 67 -20.03 -8.65 9.67
CA LEU A 67 -19.74 -9.45 10.87
C LEU A 67 -18.28 -9.34 11.36
N ARG A 68 -17.43 -8.55 10.69
CA ARG A 68 -16.01 -8.36 11.08
C ARG A 68 -15.73 -7.07 11.84
N GLN A 69 -16.71 -6.17 11.98
CA GLN A 69 -16.54 -4.95 12.80
C GLN A 69 -17.00 -5.13 14.26
N HIS A 70 -17.75 -6.17 14.59
CA HIS A 70 -18.30 -6.34 15.95
C HIS A 70 -17.40 -7.13 16.91
N HIS A 71 -16.16 -7.45 16.52
CA HIS A 71 -15.22 -8.21 17.37
C HIS A 71 -13.97 -7.42 17.80
N GLN A 72 -13.91 -6.11 17.53
CA GLN A 72 -12.85 -5.26 18.08
C GLN A 72 -13.30 -4.41 19.29
N ASP A 73 -14.60 -4.19 19.48
CA ASP A 73 -15.10 -3.36 20.59
C ASP A 73 -15.47 -4.16 21.87
N LYS A 74 -15.04 -5.43 21.97
CA LYS A 74 -15.26 -6.28 23.17
C LYS A 74 -13.98 -6.79 23.84
N ILE A 75 -12.82 -6.21 23.51
CA ILE A 75 -11.54 -6.47 24.20
C ILE A 75 -10.96 -5.17 24.77
N LEU A 76 -11.83 -4.27 25.24
CA LEU A 76 -11.45 -3.10 26.05
C LEU A 76 -12.18 -3.10 27.41
N GLY A 77 -12.40 -4.31 27.95
CA GLY A 77 -12.98 -4.53 29.27
C GLY A 77 -12.19 -5.52 30.12
N PHE A 78 -10.95 -5.84 29.74
CA PHE A 78 -10.03 -6.53 30.64
C PHE A 78 -9.15 -5.46 31.27
N THR A 79 -9.64 -4.88 32.37
CA THR A 79 -8.81 -4.15 33.32
C THR A 79 -7.65 -5.07 33.69
N PHE A 80 -6.46 -4.74 33.18
CA PHE A 80 -5.21 -5.24 33.72
C PHE A 80 -5.13 -4.72 35.15
N VAL A 81 -5.66 -5.51 36.08
CA VAL A 81 -5.34 -5.41 37.50
C VAL A 81 -3.83 -5.62 37.56
N PRO A 82 -3.03 -4.61 37.96
CA PRO A 82 -1.60 -4.83 38.16
C PRO A 82 -1.46 -5.97 39.17
N PRO A 83 -0.56 -6.95 38.94
CA PRO A 83 -0.25 -7.90 39.99
C PRO A 83 0.27 -7.09 41.17
N GLU A 84 -0.53 -7.04 42.23
CA GLU A 84 -0.05 -6.68 43.55
C GLU A 84 1.23 -7.47 43.77
N SER A 85 2.27 -6.72 44.12
CA SER A 85 3.52 -7.19 44.64
C SER A 85 3.27 -8.00 45.90
N VAL A 86 2.87 -9.26 45.74
CA VAL A 86 3.03 -10.29 46.75
C VAL A 86 4.44 -10.84 46.55
N PHE A 87 5.43 -10.03 46.92
CA PHE A 87 6.65 -10.61 47.47
C PHE A 87 6.23 -11.09 48.85
N GLU A 88 5.75 -12.32 48.90
CA GLU A 88 5.82 -13.16 50.08
C GLU A 88 7.32 -13.23 50.43
N VAL A 89 7.72 -12.31 51.30
CA VAL A 89 8.89 -12.52 52.14
C VAL A 89 8.45 -13.67 53.03
N GLU A 90 8.87 -14.89 52.66
CA GLU A 90 8.97 -15.99 53.63
C GLU A 90 9.88 -15.47 54.74
N GLU A 91 9.25 -14.95 55.79
CA GLU A 91 9.81 -14.88 57.13
C GLU A 91 10.08 -16.32 57.55
N ASP A 92 11.23 -16.86 57.12
CA ASP A 92 11.84 -17.98 57.80
C ASP A 92 12.17 -17.48 59.20
N GLU A 93 11.26 -17.79 60.12
CA GLU A 93 11.45 -17.80 61.55
C GLU A 93 12.79 -18.49 61.84
N ALA A 94 13.84 -17.69 61.95
CA ALA A 94 15.06 -18.07 62.64
C ALA A 94 14.69 -18.27 64.11
N LYS A 95 14.19 -19.48 64.36
CA LYS A 95 14.07 -20.18 65.62
C LYS A 95 15.23 -19.75 66.50
N ALA A 96 14.92 -18.86 67.44
CA ALA A 96 15.77 -18.49 68.56
C ALA A 96 15.98 -19.73 69.43
N GLY A 97 16.84 -20.62 68.95
CA GLY A 97 17.48 -21.65 69.74
C GLY A 97 18.50 -20.97 70.61
N THR A 98 18.03 -20.38 71.70
CA THR A 98 18.81 -20.08 72.90
C THR A 98 19.57 -21.35 73.27
N PRO A 99 20.91 -21.43 73.09
CA PRO A 99 21.64 -22.51 73.71
C PRO A 99 21.60 -22.24 75.20
N GLU A 100 21.02 -23.22 75.90
CA GLU A 100 20.94 -23.29 77.33
C GLU A 100 22.28 -22.92 77.97
N THR A 101 22.17 -22.01 78.92
CA THR A 101 23.12 -21.72 79.98
C THR A 101 23.49 -23.04 80.68
N HIS A 102 24.47 -23.76 80.14
CA HIS A 102 25.13 -24.85 80.84
C HIS A 102 26.07 -24.23 81.87
N SER A 103 25.49 -23.87 83.02
CA SER A 103 26.21 -23.58 84.26
C SER A 103 26.95 -24.86 84.67
N GLN A 104 28.16 -25.03 84.14
CA GLN A 104 29.06 -26.08 84.56
C GLN A 104 29.87 -25.56 85.75
N GLU A 105 29.62 -26.21 86.89
CA GLU A 105 30.27 -26.01 88.18
C GLU A 105 31.80 -25.94 88.03
N THR A 106 32.34 -24.92 88.70
CA THR A 106 33.74 -24.75 89.04
C THR A 106 34.19 -25.88 89.97
N ASP A 107 34.74 -26.94 89.39
CA ASP A 107 35.73 -27.78 90.07
C ASP A 107 37.12 -27.23 89.70
N ASP A 108 37.71 -26.46 90.63
CA ASP A 108 39.08 -26.00 90.53
C ASP A 108 40.02 -27.21 90.43
N PRO A 109 40.69 -27.43 89.27
CA PRO A 109 41.61 -28.53 89.13
C PRO A 109 42.86 -28.28 90.01
N PRO A 110 43.46 -29.32 90.59
CA PRO A 110 44.67 -29.21 91.40
C PRO A 110 45.78 -28.49 90.64
N LEU A 111 46.43 -27.54 91.32
CA LEU A 111 47.42 -26.54 90.85
C LEU A 111 48.62 -27.07 90.01
N GLU A 112 48.79 -28.38 89.83
CA GLU A 112 49.83 -28.99 89.00
C GLU A 112 49.42 -29.24 87.54
N THR A 113 48.12 -29.24 87.21
CA THR A 113 47.64 -29.33 85.81
C THR A 113 47.66 -27.98 85.07
N SER A 114 47.72 -26.87 85.81
CA SER A 114 47.78 -25.51 85.24
C SER A 114 49.05 -25.27 84.44
N ARG A 115 50.20 -25.83 84.85
CA ARG A 115 51.46 -25.68 84.10
C ARG A 115 51.45 -26.41 82.76
N SER A 116 50.83 -27.59 82.68
CA SER A 116 50.68 -28.31 81.41
C SER A 116 49.71 -27.60 80.47
N ARG A 117 48.59 -27.08 80.99
CA ARG A 117 47.66 -26.25 80.20
C ARG A 117 48.31 -24.96 79.71
N GLU A 118 49.10 -24.29 80.55
CA GLU A 118 49.85 -23.08 80.15
C GLU A 118 50.88 -23.38 79.05
N ALA A 119 51.56 -24.53 79.12
CA ALA A 119 52.48 -24.97 78.06
C ALA A 119 51.73 -25.31 76.76
N GLU A 120 50.60 -26.01 76.82
CA GLU A 120 49.75 -26.30 75.66
C GLU A 120 49.17 -25.02 75.02
N ILE A 121 48.77 -24.05 75.84
CA ILE A 121 48.32 -22.74 75.38
C ILE A 121 49.48 -21.98 74.73
N ALA A 122 50.69 -22.02 75.30
CA ALA A 122 51.86 -21.38 74.72
C ALA A 122 52.28 -22.02 73.38
N GLU A 123 52.22 -23.34 73.26
CA GLU A 123 52.46 -24.07 72.01
C GLU A 123 51.38 -23.78 70.96
N SER A 124 50.11 -23.72 71.37
CA SER A 124 48.99 -23.33 70.52
C SER A 124 49.14 -21.89 70.00
N ILE A 125 49.55 -20.95 70.85
CA ILE A 125 49.83 -19.55 70.45
C ILE A 125 51.01 -19.50 69.48
N ARG A 126 52.06 -20.30 69.68
CA ARG A 126 53.19 -20.38 68.75
C ARG A 126 52.74 -20.91 67.38
N LYS A 127 51.87 -21.92 67.37
CA LYS A 127 51.32 -22.52 66.15
C LYS A 127 50.34 -21.59 65.42
N LEU A 128 49.52 -20.83 66.14
CA LEU A 128 48.66 -19.81 65.56
C LEU A 128 49.47 -18.66 64.95
N ARG A 129 50.55 -18.22 65.60
CA ARG A 129 51.47 -17.22 65.04
C ARG A 129 52.20 -17.71 63.79
N GLU A 130 52.42 -19.01 63.65
CA GLU A 130 52.99 -19.60 62.43
C GLU A 130 51.95 -19.63 61.31
N LEU A 131 50.69 -19.99 61.60
CA LEU A 131 49.59 -19.91 60.64
C LEU A 131 49.23 -18.46 60.25
N GLU A 132 49.39 -17.50 61.14
CA GLU A 132 49.19 -16.06 60.84
C GLU A 132 50.22 -15.51 59.85
N LYS A 133 51.42 -16.10 59.78
CA LYS A 133 52.41 -15.72 58.75
C LYS A 133 52.00 -16.18 57.36
N ASP A 134 51.23 -17.27 57.26
CA ASP A 134 50.72 -17.81 55.99
C ASP A 134 49.37 -17.21 55.59
N ARG A 135 48.64 -16.61 56.54
CA ARG A 135 47.41 -15.86 56.30
C ARG A 135 47.49 -14.86 55.14
N PRO A 136 48.51 -13.98 55.01
CA PRO A 136 48.60 -13.06 53.88
C PRO A 136 48.77 -13.76 52.53
N LEU A 137 49.41 -14.94 52.48
CA LEU A 137 49.54 -15.73 51.25
C LEU A 137 48.18 -16.31 50.83
N TRP A 138 47.37 -16.78 51.79
CA TRP A 138 46.01 -17.25 51.51
C TRP A 138 45.05 -16.12 51.13
N GLU A 139 45.13 -14.97 51.80
CA GLU A 139 44.31 -13.80 51.45
C GLU A 139 44.66 -13.26 50.06
N ALA A 140 45.94 -13.23 49.69
CA ALA A 140 46.38 -12.86 48.35
C ALA A 140 45.87 -13.85 47.29
N GLU A 141 45.97 -15.15 47.54
CA GLU A 141 45.49 -16.19 46.62
C GLU A 141 43.96 -16.18 46.48
N ARG A 142 43.23 -15.98 47.59
CA ARG A 142 41.77 -15.81 47.58
C ARG A 142 41.36 -14.59 46.77
N LYS A 143 42.01 -13.44 46.99
CA LYS A 143 41.75 -12.21 46.25
C LYS A 143 42.02 -12.37 44.76
N LYS A 144 43.03 -13.16 44.39
CA LYS A 144 43.34 -13.49 43.00
C LYS A 144 42.22 -14.32 42.34
N ARG A 145 41.64 -15.29 43.06
CA ARG A 145 40.48 -16.05 42.55
C ARG A 145 39.24 -15.19 42.42
N GLU A 146 38.92 -14.38 43.42
CA GLU A 146 37.77 -13.46 43.38
C GLU A 146 37.92 -12.40 42.26
N ALA A 147 39.14 -11.99 41.95
CA ALA A 147 39.40 -11.10 40.81
C ALA A 147 39.24 -11.82 39.47
N HIS A 148 39.70 -13.08 39.37
CA HIS A 148 39.52 -13.90 38.17
C HIS A 148 38.05 -14.22 37.91
N GLU A 149 37.30 -14.61 38.93
CA GLU A 149 35.87 -14.91 38.84
C GLU A 149 35.05 -13.69 38.39
N ARG A 150 35.32 -12.52 38.98
CA ARG A 150 34.69 -11.26 38.53
C ARG A 150 35.03 -10.92 37.08
N ALA A 151 36.28 -11.10 36.66
CA ALA A 151 36.66 -10.85 35.27
C ALA A 151 35.96 -11.81 34.30
N GLU A 152 35.80 -13.09 34.67
CA GLU A 152 35.08 -14.07 33.87
C GLU A 152 33.57 -13.79 33.82
N GLU A 153 32.95 -13.38 34.93
CA GLU A 153 31.56 -12.96 34.98
C GLU A 153 31.31 -11.72 34.12
N GLU A 154 32.18 -10.71 34.19
CA GLU A 154 32.11 -9.52 33.34
C GLU A 154 32.23 -9.88 31.86
N GLU A 155 33.13 -10.80 31.48
CA GLU A 155 33.25 -11.27 30.10
C GLU A 155 31.98 -12.01 29.64
N ARG A 156 31.40 -12.85 30.50
CA ARG A 156 30.14 -13.56 30.19
C ARG A 156 28.98 -12.58 30.00
N LEU A 157 28.88 -11.56 30.83
CA LEU A 157 27.85 -10.52 30.71
C LEU A 157 28.04 -9.70 29.44
N ALA A 158 29.27 -9.27 29.13
CA ALA A 158 29.57 -8.54 27.91
C ALA A 158 29.25 -9.35 26.65
N LYS A 159 29.56 -10.65 26.66
CA LYS A 159 29.23 -11.57 25.56
C LYS A 159 27.72 -11.79 25.40
N ALA A 160 26.99 -11.93 26.52
CA ALA A 160 25.55 -12.07 26.51
C ALA A 160 24.86 -10.79 26.00
N GLU A 161 25.34 -9.61 26.42
CA GLU A 161 24.82 -8.33 25.95
C GLU A 161 25.07 -8.15 24.44
N ARG A 162 26.27 -8.50 23.96
CA ARG A 162 26.59 -8.45 22.53
C ARG A 162 25.64 -9.33 21.70
N ARG A 163 25.37 -10.56 22.15
CA ARG A 163 24.40 -11.45 21.48
C ARG A 163 22.99 -10.85 21.46
N ARG A 164 22.55 -10.27 22.58
CA ARG A 164 21.24 -9.60 22.65
C ARG A 164 21.13 -8.44 21.65
N ARG A 165 22.19 -7.64 21.50
CA ARG A 165 22.23 -6.55 20.52
C ARG A 165 22.21 -7.07 19.08
N GLU A 166 22.99 -8.11 18.78
CA GLU A 166 23.00 -8.75 17.46
C GLU A 166 21.60 -9.33 17.10
N GLU A 167 20.95 -10.03 18.03
CA GLU A 167 19.58 -10.56 17.82
C GLU A 167 18.53 -9.45 17.64
N GLU A 168 18.64 -8.35 18.38
CA GLU A 168 17.74 -7.20 18.24
C GLU A 168 17.91 -6.49 16.89
N GLU A 169 19.15 -6.32 16.44
CA GLU A 169 19.46 -5.75 15.12
C GLU A 169 18.95 -6.65 14.00
N GLU A 170 19.13 -7.96 14.09
CA GLU A 170 18.59 -8.92 13.11
C GLU A 170 17.06 -8.86 13.07
N LEU A 171 16.39 -8.82 14.23
CA LEU A 171 14.94 -8.69 14.30
C LEU A 171 14.45 -7.38 13.69
N ARG A 172 15.17 -6.28 13.91
CA ARG A 172 14.86 -4.98 13.30
C ARG A 172 15.03 -5.03 11.78
N GLN A 173 16.13 -5.60 11.28
CA GLN A 173 16.35 -5.76 9.84
C GLN A 173 15.28 -6.63 9.20
N GLN A 174 14.86 -7.72 9.85
CA GLN A 174 13.77 -8.57 9.35
C GLN A 174 12.44 -7.82 9.28
N ARG A 175 12.11 -6.98 10.29
CA ARG A 175 10.90 -6.16 10.28
C ARG A 175 10.94 -5.11 9.17
N GLU A 176 12.06 -4.43 9.01
CA GLU A 176 12.26 -3.43 7.95
C GLU A 176 12.16 -4.08 6.55
N ALA A 177 12.78 -5.25 6.35
CA ALA A 177 12.69 -6.01 5.10
C ALA A 177 11.25 -6.47 4.81
N ALA A 178 10.55 -7.00 5.81
CA ALA A 178 9.15 -7.41 5.66
C ALA A 178 8.21 -6.23 5.38
N GLU A 179 8.49 -5.04 5.92
CA GLU A 179 7.73 -3.83 5.62
C GLU A 179 8.00 -3.35 4.18
N GLN A 180 9.26 -3.36 3.74
CA GLN A 180 9.62 -3.01 2.37
C GLN A 180 8.97 -3.95 1.35
N GLU A 181 8.98 -5.26 1.61
CA GLU A 181 8.32 -6.24 0.76
C GLU A 181 6.81 -5.96 0.66
N LYS A 182 6.14 -5.67 1.79
CA LYS A 182 4.72 -5.31 1.80
C LYS A 182 4.44 -4.05 0.98
N ARG A 183 5.29 -3.02 1.08
CA ARG A 183 5.15 -1.78 0.30
C ARG A 183 5.26 -2.06 -1.20
N LEU A 184 6.23 -2.87 -1.62
CA LEU A 184 6.41 -3.25 -3.03
C LEU A 184 5.21 -4.05 -3.56
N VAL A 185 4.70 -5.00 -2.78
CA VAL A 185 3.50 -5.78 -3.14
C VAL A 185 2.27 -4.89 -3.26
N GLN A 186 2.10 -3.90 -2.37
CA GLN A 186 1.01 -2.93 -2.44
C GLN A 186 1.10 -2.04 -3.67
N GLU A 187 2.28 -1.48 -3.95
CA GLU A 187 2.51 -0.63 -5.13
C GLU A 187 2.26 -1.41 -6.43
N GLU A 188 2.74 -2.66 -6.50
CA GLU A 188 2.48 -3.52 -7.65
C GLU A 188 0.99 -3.84 -7.81
N ALA A 189 0.29 -4.13 -6.71
CA ALA A 189 -1.15 -4.38 -6.73
C ALA A 189 -1.94 -3.14 -7.20
N GLU A 190 -1.55 -1.95 -6.75
CA GLU A 190 -2.15 -0.68 -7.20
C GLU A 190 -1.87 -0.42 -8.68
N ARG A 191 -0.65 -0.70 -9.15
CA ARG A 191 -0.29 -0.59 -10.58
C ARG A 191 -1.16 -1.52 -11.43
N ARG A 192 -1.31 -2.79 -11.03
CA ARG A 192 -2.17 -3.77 -11.71
C ARG A 192 -3.64 -3.35 -11.69
N ALA A 193 -4.13 -2.81 -10.57
CA ALA A 193 -5.51 -2.31 -10.45
C ALA A 193 -5.78 -1.14 -11.42
N ARG A 194 -4.87 -0.17 -11.50
CA ARG A 194 -4.97 0.97 -12.44
C ARG A 194 -4.95 0.51 -13.90
N GLU A 195 -4.08 -0.45 -14.25
CA GLU A 195 -4.03 -1.02 -15.60
C GLU A 195 -5.34 -1.77 -15.94
N GLU A 196 -5.86 -2.56 -15.00
CA GLU A 196 -7.12 -3.28 -15.20
C GLU A 196 -8.31 -2.34 -15.35
N GLU A 197 -8.38 -1.26 -14.57
CA GLU A 197 -9.42 -0.24 -14.71
C GLU A 197 -9.40 0.42 -16.10
N LEU A 198 -8.21 0.78 -16.60
CA LEU A 198 -8.04 1.31 -17.94
C LEU A 198 -8.47 0.29 -19.01
N ARG A 199 -8.13 -1.00 -18.84
CA ARG A 199 -8.58 -2.09 -19.72
C ARG A 199 -10.10 -2.23 -19.71
N GLN A 200 -10.73 -2.20 -18.54
CA GLN A 200 -12.18 -2.25 -18.40
C GLN A 200 -12.86 -1.03 -19.04
N ARG A 201 -12.29 0.17 -18.88
CA ARG A 201 -12.79 1.39 -19.53
C ARG A 201 -12.71 1.26 -21.06
N LYS A 202 -11.58 0.82 -21.61
CA LYS A 202 -11.41 0.57 -23.05
C LYS A 202 -12.38 -0.50 -23.57
N ASN A 203 -12.57 -1.60 -22.83
CA ASN A 203 -13.51 -2.65 -23.22
C ASN A 203 -14.96 -2.14 -23.21
N ARG A 204 -15.36 -1.37 -22.19
CA ARG A 204 -16.67 -0.71 -22.16
C ARG A 204 -16.87 0.23 -23.35
N GLN A 205 -15.84 1.02 -23.69
CA GLN A 205 -15.88 1.88 -24.87
C GLN A 205 -15.99 1.08 -26.17
N ARG A 206 -15.26 -0.04 -26.32
CA ARG A 206 -15.38 -0.94 -27.48
C ARG A 206 -16.76 -1.56 -27.60
N GLN A 207 -17.31 -2.07 -26.50
CA GLN A 207 -18.66 -2.64 -26.48
C GLN A 207 -19.72 -1.58 -26.83
N GLN A 208 -19.57 -0.36 -26.30
CA GLN A 208 -20.41 0.77 -26.68
C GLN A 208 -20.28 1.04 -28.18
N ARG A 209 -19.06 1.19 -28.73
CA ARG A 209 -18.81 1.40 -30.16
C ARG A 209 -19.44 0.33 -31.04
N GLN A 210 -19.24 -0.95 -30.72
CA GLN A 210 -19.89 -2.06 -31.43
C GLN A 210 -21.41 -1.99 -31.37
N ARG A 211 -21.95 -1.61 -30.20
CA ARG A 211 -23.39 -1.34 -30.02
C ARG A 211 -23.87 -0.12 -30.80
N TRP A 212 -23.02 0.77 -31.32
CA TRP A 212 -23.39 1.89 -32.23
C TRP A 212 -23.16 1.58 -33.71
N GLU A 213 -22.23 0.68 -34.02
CA GLU A 213 -21.93 0.24 -35.39
C GLU A 213 -22.98 -0.74 -35.91
N SER A 214 -23.58 -1.56 -35.03
CA SER A 214 -24.50 -2.63 -35.43
C SER A 214 -25.97 -2.31 -35.12
N GLY A 215 -26.86 -2.38 -36.11
CA GLY A 215 -28.32 -2.22 -35.93
C GLY A 215 -28.90 -0.94 -36.55
N PRO A 216 -30.23 -0.78 -36.56
CA PRO A 216 -30.89 0.36 -37.19
C PRO A 216 -30.59 1.69 -36.46
N TRP A 217 -30.39 2.76 -37.24
CA TRP A 217 -30.26 4.12 -36.73
C TRP A 217 -31.64 4.65 -36.32
N THR A 218 -32.05 4.40 -35.08
CA THR A 218 -33.25 5.02 -34.50
C THR A 218 -32.91 6.38 -33.91
N THR A 219 -33.88 7.30 -33.84
CA THR A 219 -33.57 8.64 -33.32
C THR A 219 -33.20 8.65 -31.84
N HIS A 220 -33.75 7.72 -31.05
CA HIS A 220 -33.33 7.52 -29.67
C HIS A 220 -31.84 7.21 -29.57
N ARG A 221 -31.35 6.34 -30.47
CA ARG A 221 -29.94 5.96 -30.56
C ARG A 221 -29.04 7.13 -30.98
N ALA A 222 -29.53 7.98 -31.89
CA ALA A 222 -28.84 9.22 -32.26
C ALA A 222 -28.70 10.18 -31.07
N LEU A 223 -29.75 10.31 -30.25
CA LEU A 223 -29.72 11.14 -29.04
C LEU A 223 -28.78 10.58 -27.96
N GLU A 224 -28.78 9.27 -27.71
CA GLU A 224 -27.84 8.65 -26.77
C GLU A 224 -26.40 8.85 -27.23
N ARG A 225 -26.11 8.65 -28.53
CA ARG A 225 -24.78 8.91 -29.09
C ARG A 225 -24.38 10.38 -28.96
N TYR A 226 -25.28 11.31 -29.25
CA TYR A 226 -25.00 12.74 -29.07
C TYR A 226 -24.65 13.07 -27.62
N ARG A 227 -25.41 12.56 -26.63
CA ARG A 227 -25.11 12.78 -25.21
C ARG A 227 -23.72 12.30 -24.84
N MET A 228 -23.37 11.06 -25.21
CA MET A 228 -22.05 10.52 -24.90
C MET A 228 -20.93 11.24 -25.63
N LEU A 229 -21.09 11.57 -26.91
CA LEU A 229 -20.12 12.36 -27.65
C LEU A 229 -19.98 13.77 -27.06
N SER A 230 -21.07 14.35 -26.54
CA SER A 230 -21.02 15.66 -25.90
C SER A 230 -20.29 15.64 -24.56
N ASP A 231 -20.36 14.54 -23.81
CA ASP A 231 -19.60 14.34 -22.57
C ASP A 231 -18.12 14.00 -22.87
N GLU A 232 -17.87 13.21 -23.91
CA GLU A 232 -16.52 12.95 -24.43
C GLU A 232 -15.88 14.24 -24.94
N PHE A 233 -16.62 15.08 -25.66
CA PHE A 233 -16.18 16.39 -26.13
C PHE A 233 -15.77 17.32 -24.98
N ASP A 234 -16.54 17.34 -23.89
CA ASP A 234 -16.21 18.16 -22.71
C ASP A 234 -14.91 17.70 -22.01
N THR A 235 -14.46 16.46 -22.25
CA THR A 235 -13.27 15.86 -21.60
C THR A 235 -12.09 15.61 -22.54
N ALA A 236 -12.34 15.53 -23.85
CA ALA A 236 -11.33 15.25 -24.86
C ALA A 236 -10.45 16.45 -25.13
N LYS A 237 -9.18 16.19 -25.45
CA LYS A 237 -8.28 17.16 -26.06
C LYS A 237 -8.48 17.08 -27.57
N PHE A 238 -8.82 18.20 -28.20
CA PHE A 238 -9.16 18.27 -29.61
C PHE A 238 -8.01 17.78 -30.49
N THR A 239 -8.30 16.81 -31.35
CA THR A 239 -7.41 16.42 -32.45
C THR A 239 -7.88 17.13 -33.72
N PRO A 240 -7.02 17.88 -34.40
CA PRO A 240 -7.41 18.67 -35.56
C PRO A 240 -7.66 17.81 -36.81
N GLY A 241 -8.56 18.28 -37.68
CA GLY A 241 -8.87 17.65 -38.97
C GLY A 241 -10.34 17.30 -39.25
N GLN A 242 -11.29 17.79 -38.44
CA GLN A 242 -12.72 17.60 -38.72
C GLN A 242 -13.34 18.81 -39.43
N SER A 243 -14.10 18.50 -40.49
CA SER A 243 -14.69 19.36 -41.53
C SER A 243 -15.44 20.60 -41.06
N ASP A 244 -15.53 21.59 -41.96
CA ASP A 244 -16.34 22.80 -41.85
C ASP A 244 -17.78 22.48 -41.39
N VAL A 245 -18.25 23.23 -40.40
CA VAL A 245 -19.61 23.08 -39.86
C VAL A 245 -20.51 24.11 -40.51
N ASP A 246 -21.38 23.66 -41.41
CA ASP A 246 -22.35 24.51 -42.08
C ASP A 246 -23.52 24.90 -41.17
N TRP A 247 -23.98 26.14 -41.28
CA TRP A 247 -25.15 26.67 -40.57
C TRP A 247 -26.39 25.79 -40.76
N SER A 248 -26.68 25.40 -42.01
CA SER A 248 -27.86 24.61 -42.37
C SER A 248 -27.85 23.21 -41.75
N ALA A 249 -26.66 22.63 -41.55
CA ALA A 249 -26.50 21.33 -40.92
C ALA A 249 -26.93 21.39 -39.44
N VAL A 250 -26.57 22.47 -38.73
CA VAL A 250 -26.98 22.69 -37.34
C VAL A 250 -28.50 22.83 -37.24
N GLU A 251 -29.10 23.68 -38.07
CA GLU A 251 -30.56 23.87 -38.07
C GLU A 251 -31.32 22.58 -38.37
N THR A 252 -30.87 21.84 -39.40
CA THR A 252 -31.46 20.56 -39.80
C THR A 252 -31.40 19.57 -38.65
N PHE A 253 -30.25 19.45 -37.96
CA PHE A 253 -30.11 18.57 -36.80
C PHE A 253 -31.13 18.89 -35.69
N PHE A 254 -31.23 20.16 -35.29
CA PHE A 254 -32.16 20.55 -34.23
C PHE A 254 -33.63 20.43 -34.65
N ALA A 255 -33.94 20.62 -35.93
CA ALA A 255 -35.28 20.37 -36.48
C ALA A 255 -35.62 18.88 -36.45
N THR A 256 -34.68 18.00 -36.83
CA THR A 256 -34.86 16.54 -36.79
C THR A 256 -34.99 16.02 -35.36
N VAL A 257 -34.23 16.56 -34.39
CA VAL A 257 -34.25 16.10 -32.99
C VAL A 257 -35.56 16.46 -32.26
N LYS A 258 -36.13 17.63 -32.56
CA LYS A 258 -37.30 18.19 -31.87
C LYS A 258 -38.48 17.22 -31.71
N PRO A 259 -38.99 16.51 -32.73
CA PRO A 259 -40.13 15.60 -32.59
C PRO A 259 -39.84 14.35 -31.74
N HIS A 260 -38.58 14.05 -31.43
CA HIS A 260 -38.20 12.84 -30.67
C HIS A 260 -37.96 13.10 -29.18
N MET A 261 -38.09 14.34 -28.74
CA MET A 261 -37.92 14.73 -27.35
C MET A 261 -39.21 15.36 -26.82
N ARG A 262 -39.44 15.24 -25.52
CA ARG A 262 -40.48 16.05 -24.88
C ARG A 262 -40.08 17.52 -24.99
N LEU A 263 -41.07 18.40 -25.09
CA LEU A 263 -40.81 19.84 -25.28
C LEU A 263 -39.89 20.42 -24.19
N GLN A 264 -40.08 19.99 -22.94
CA GLN A 264 -39.23 20.38 -21.80
C GLN A 264 -37.78 19.88 -21.96
N ASP A 265 -37.59 18.61 -22.32
CA ASP A 265 -36.24 18.05 -22.54
C ASP A 265 -35.54 18.73 -23.71
N TYR A 266 -36.28 19.07 -24.77
CA TYR A 266 -35.76 19.81 -25.92
C TYR A 266 -35.33 21.22 -25.53
N LYS A 267 -36.13 21.92 -24.71
CA LYS A 267 -35.80 23.26 -24.20
C LYS A 267 -34.51 23.24 -23.40
N GLU A 268 -34.38 22.30 -22.46
CA GLU A 268 -33.13 22.12 -21.71
C GLU A 268 -31.96 21.76 -22.62
N PHE A 269 -32.18 20.90 -23.61
CA PHE A 269 -31.17 20.45 -24.56
C PHE A 269 -30.62 21.61 -25.40
N VAL A 270 -31.50 22.44 -25.96
CA VAL A 270 -31.12 23.63 -26.74
C VAL A 270 -30.41 24.64 -25.85
N GLU A 271 -30.92 24.90 -24.64
CA GLU A 271 -30.31 25.83 -23.71
C GLU A 271 -28.91 25.38 -23.25
N LYS A 272 -28.74 24.09 -22.95
CA LYS A 272 -27.43 23.50 -22.62
C LYS A 272 -26.48 23.60 -23.81
N SER A 273 -26.95 23.31 -25.03
CA SER A 273 -26.14 23.39 -26.25
C SER A 273 -25.72 24.83 -26.54
N HIS A 274 -26.65 25.79 -26.48
CA HIS A 274 -26.36 27.22 -26.64
C HIS A 274 -25.33 27.72 -25.61
N ARG A 275 -25.48 27.34 -24.33
CA ARG A 275 -24.49 27.66 -23.29
C ARG A 275 -23.15 26.94 -23.48
N ARG A 276 -23.11 25.77 -24.12
CA ARG A 276 -21.86 25.02 -24.37
C ARG A 276 -21.08 25.64 -25.52
N PHE A 277 -21.73 26.03 -26.61
CA PHE A 277 -21.10 26.63 -27.79
C PHE A 277 -20.94 28.16 -27.71
N HIS A 278 -21.17 28.77 -26.55
CA HIS A 278 -21.00 30.21 -26.39
C HIS A 278 -19.51 30.60 -26.47
N PRO A 279 -19.11 31.54 -27.35
CA PRO A 279 -17.71 31.90 -27.56
C PRO A 279 -17.03 32.40 -26.28
N ASP A 280 -17.71 33.21 -25.46
CA ASP A 280 -17.15 33.66 -24.18
C ASP A 280 -16.86 32.52 -23.20
N ARG A 281 -17.66 31.45 -23.22
CA ARG A 281 -17.42 30.31 -22.33
C ARG A 281 -16.17 29.54 -22.77
N TRP A 282 -15.94 29.43 -24.06
CA TRP A 282 -14.72 28.81 -24.61
C TRP A 282 -13.48 29.65 -24.29
N ARG A 283 -13.60 30.98 -24.40
CA ARG A 283 -12.55 31.93 -23.98
C ARG A 283 -12.23 31.82 -22.49
N ALA A 284 -13.25 31.84 -21.63
CA ALA A 284 -13.09 31.73 -20.18
C ALA A 284 -12.44 30.40 -19.75
N ARG A 285 -12.75 29.31 -20.46
CA ARG A 285 -12.14 27.98 -20.24
C ARG A 285 -10.76 27.82 -20.86
N LYS A 286 -10.24 28.85 -21.56
CA LYS A 286 -8.97 28.81 -22.28
C LYS A 286 -8.88 27.64 -23.28
N ILE A 287 -10.02 27.24 -23.87
CA ILE A 287 -10.06 26.14 -24.85
C ILE A 287 -9.17 26.47 -26.04
N TRP A 288 -9.20 27.73 -26.50
CA TRP A 288 -8.35 28.25 -27.57
C TRP A 288 -6.86 28.12 -27.27
N ALA A 289 -6.46 28.33 -26.01
CA ALA A 289 -5.06 28.27 -25.60
C ALA A 289 -4.51 26.82 -25.55
N ALA A 290 -5.40 25.82 -25.51
CA ALA A 290 -4.99 24.42 -25.59
C ALA A 290 -4.67 23.96 -27.02
N VAL A 291 -5.11 24.72 -28.04
CA VAL A 291 -4.83 24.45 -29.45
C VAL A 291 -3.51 25.12 -29.83
N THR A 292 -2.51 24.31 -30.15
CA THR A 292 -1.14 24.78 -30.46
C THR A 292 -1.02 25.43 -31.83
N ASP A 293 -1.79 24.98 -32.82
CA ASP A 293 -1.78 25.57 -34.15
C ASP A 293 -2.76 26.76 -34.23
N GLU A 294 -2.27 27.90 -34.72
CA GLU A 294 -3.04 29.13 -34.85
C GLU A 294 -4.08 29.03 -35.95
N VAL A 295 -3.78 28.31 -37.04
CA VAL A 295 -4.69 28.14 -38.17
C VAL A 295 -5.91 27.32 -37.73
N GLU A 296 -5.67 26.22 -37.03
CA GLU A 296 -6.71 25.38 -36.43
C GLU A 296 -7.54 26.11 -35.39
N ARG A 297 -6.89 26.93 -34.55
CA ARG A 297 -7.59 27.78 -33.59
C ARG A 297 -8.57 28.72 -34.29
N GLY A 298 -8.14 29.34 -35.40
CA GLY A 298 -8.99 30.18 -36.24
C GLY A 298 -10.21 29.42 -36.78
N TYR A 299 -10.02 28.22 -37.33
CA TYR A 299 -11.12 27.38 -37.82
C TYR A 299 -12.12 27.01 -36.73
N LEU A 300 -11.63 26.61 -35.56
CA LEU A 300 -12.49 26.28 -34.43
C LEU A 300 -13.27 27.51 -33.93
N GLU A 301 -12.68 28.72 -33.95
CA GLU A 301 -13.36 29.96 -33.56
C GLU A 301 -14.48 30.31 -34.53
N VAL A 302 -14.22 30.19 -35.83
CA VAL A 302 -15.24 30.37 -36.87
C VAL A 302 -16.36 29.34 -36.68
N ALA A 303 -16.04 28.06 -36.53
CA ALA A 303 -17.04 27.00 -36.36
C ALA A 303 -17.89 27.20 -35.09
N ALA A 304 -17.26 27.51 -33.95
CA ALA A 304 -17.97 27.76 -32.70
C ALA A 304 -18.91 28.98 -32.82
N ASN A 305 -18.44 30.05 -33.46
CA ASN A 305 -19.27 31.23 -33.72
C ASN A 305 -20.45 30.90 -34.65
N THR A 306 -20.23 30.13 -35.72
CA THR A 306 -21.30 29.69 -36.63
C THR A 306 -22.37 28.87 -35.88
N VAL A 307 -21.95 27.90 -35.06
CA VAL A 307 -22.88 27.09 -34.26
C VAL A 307 -23.64 27.94 -33.24
N ALA A 308 -22.97 28.87 -32.55
CA ALA A 308 -23.60 29.77 -31.59
C ALA A 308 -24.65 30.67 -32.25
N GLN A 309 -24.33 31.22 -33.42
CA GLN A 309 -25.25 32.06 -34.19
C GLN A 309 -26.46 31.26 -34.68
N ALA A 310 -26.27 30.06 -35.23
CA ALA A 310 -27.36 29.18 -35.64
C ALA A 310 -28.26 28.73 -34.48
N LEU A 311 -27.68 28.51 -33.29
CA LEU A 311 -28.43 28.13 -32.09
C LEU A 311 -29.24 29.27 -31.49
N THR A 312 -28.82 30.52 -31.66
CA THR A 312 -29.47 31.69 -31.06
C THR A 312 -30.96 31.81 -31.40
N PRO A 313 -31.41 31.77 -32.67
CA PRO A 313 -32.83 31.86 -33.01
C PRO A 313 -33.61 30.65 -32.47
N ILE A 314 -33.04 29.44 -32.55
CA ILE A 314 -33.68 28.21 -32.06
C ILE A 314 -33.90 28.28 -30.55
N TRP A 315 -32.91 28.80 -29.80
CA TRP A 315 -32.99 28.98 -28.36
C TRP A 315 -34.04 30.01 -27.96
N ARG A 316 -34.16 31.14 -28.67
CA ARG A 316 -35.20 32.14 -28.41
C ARG A 316 -36.60 31.54 -28.55
N VAL A 317 -36.85 30.85 -29.66
CA VAL A 317 -38.14 30.16 -29.91
C VAL A 317 -38.43 29.08 -28.88
N ALA A 318 -37.41 28.34 -28.42
CA ALA A 318 -37.57 27.34 -27.37
C ALA A 318 -37.80 27.95 -25.98
N LYS A 319 -37.38 29.19 -25.75
CA LYS A 319 -37.54 29.89 -24.47
C LYS A 319 -38.94 30.48 -24.30
N GLU A 320 -39.51 31.02 -25.38
CA GLU A 320 -40.84 31.65 -25.43
C GLU A 320 -42.00 30.67 -25.35
N LYS A 321 -41.79 29.42 -25.79
CA LYS A 321 -42.72 28.30 -25.61
C LYS A 321 -42.49 27.61 -24.26
#